data_AF-A0A9X8VF13-F1
#
_entry.id   AF-A0A9X8VF13-F1
#
_cell.length_a   1.000
_cell.length_b   1.000
_cell.length_c   1.000
_cell.angle_alpha   90.00
_cell.angle_beta   90.00
_cell.angle_gamma   90.00
#
_symmetry.space_group_name_H-M   'P 1'
#
loop_
_entity.id
_entity.type
_entity.pdbx_description
1 polymer ?
#
loop_
_entity_poly.entity_id
_entity_poly.type
_entity_poly.pdbx_seq_one_letter_code
_entity_poly.pdbx_strand_id
1 'polypeptide(L)'
;QPYGQTLTGHEWIRHCVKQREWPHYLWLQFTRSSYICEHNLRFQEGKSHKDILWTIHLAAGNGRFYFADRKDYTYISNPTSITHRQDYYDIRAASYIDVIAVILALSEQQQQRATRRALLRHALVESRHFLGLYRRKVSNR
;
A
#
# COMPACT_ATOMS: atom_id res chain seq x y z
N GLN A 1 1.71 -3.74 -13.96
CA GLN A 1 2.82 -2.75 -13.82
C GLN A 1 3.49 -2.45 -15.16
N PRO A 2 4.05 -1.25 -15.38
CA PRO A 2 4.70 -0.87 -16.64
C PRO A 2 6.17 -1.30 -16.65
N TYR A 3 6.39 -2.57 -16.98
CA TYR A 3 7.74 -3.17 -17.00
C TYR A 3 8.67 -2.53 -18.01
N GLY A 4 9.96 -2.50 -17.69
CA GLY A 4 11.01 -1.89 -18.52
C GLY A 4 10.96 -0.36 -18.58
N GLN A 5 10.05 0.27 -17.83
CA GLN A 5 9.86 1.73 -17.85
C GLN A 5 10.18 2.33 -16.49
N THR A 6 10.69 3.57 -16.51
CA THR A 6 10.84 4.39 -15.32
C THR A 6 9.64 5.33 -15.21
N LEU A 7 9.01 5.38 -14.04
CA LEU A 7 7.98 6.36 -13.69
C LEU A 7 8.40 7.16 -12.47
N THR A 8 7.90 8.36 -12.32
CA THR A 8 7.89 9.03 -11.01
C THR A 8 6.86 8.38 -10.09
N GLY A 9 7.02 8.53 -8.78
CA GLY A 9 6.06 8.01 -7.81
C GLY A 9 4.63 8.54 -8.04
N HIS A 10 4.48 9.81 -8.44
CA HIS A 10 3.16 10.37 -8.79
C HIS A 10 2.57 9.77 -10.07
N GLU A 11 3.38 9.54 -11.10
CA GLU A 11 2.93 8.83 -12.30
C GLU A 11 2.51 7.41 -11.99
N TRP A 12 3.26 6.74 -11.12
CA TRP A 12 2.93 5.39 -10.66
C TRP A 12 1.60 5.36 -9.89
N ILE A 13 1.35 6.29 -8.96
CA ILE A 13 0.05 6.43 -8.27
C ILE A 13 -1.09 6.57 -9.27
N ARG A 14 -0.93 7.41 -10.31
CA ARG A 14 -1.95 7.58 -11.35
C ARG A 14 -2.11 6.31 -12.20
N HIS A 15 -1.02 5.62 -12.50
CA HIS A 15 -1.02 4.36 -13.23
C HIS A 15 -1.81 3.28 -12.48
N CYS A 16 -1.55 3.08 -11.18
CA CYS A 16 -2.24 2.10 -10.33
C CYS A 16 -3.75 2.31 -10.34
N VAL A 17 -4.20 3.56 -10.21
CA VAL A 17 -5.63 3.90 -10.34
C VAL A 17 -6.19 3.58 -11.71
N LYS A 18 -5.47 3.92 -12.78
CA LYS A 18 -5.91 3.67 -14.17
C LYS A 18 -6.07 2.17 -14.42
N GLN A 19 -5.14 1.35 -13.91
CA GLN A 19 -5.15 -0.10 -14.09
C GLN A 19 -6.00 -0.84 -13.05
N ARG A 20 -6.52 -0.15 -12.03
CA ARG A 20 -7.21 -0.76 -10.87
C ARG A 20 -6.35 -1.83 -10.19
N GLU A 21 -5.04 -1.62 -10.18
CA GLU A 21 -4.05 -2.52 -9.62
C GLU A 21 -3.17 -1.73 -8.65
N TRP A 22 -3.14 -2.16 -7.39
CA TRP A 22 -2.32 -1.56 -6.34
C TRP A 22 -1.36 -2.60 -5.76
N PRO A 23 -0.17 -2.78 -6.36
CA PRO A 23 0.77 -3.74 -5.84
C PRO A 23 1.51 -3.16 -4.63
N HIS A 24 1.28 -3.76 -3.48
CA HIS A 24 1.92 -3.42 -2.21
C HIS A 24 3.02 -4.41 -1.84
N TYR A 25 3.84 -4.80 -2.82
CA TYR A 25 4.83 -5.86 -2.65
C TYR A 25 6.14 -5.34 -2.04
N LEU A 26 6.11 -5.00 -0.74
CA LEU A 26 7.28 -4.52 -0.01
C LEU A 26 8.54 -5.40 -0.24
N TRP A 27 8.38 -6.72 -0.14
CA TRP A 27 9.48 -7.68 -0.21
C TRP A 27 10.10 -7.83 -1.62
N LEU A 28 9.52 -7.16 -2.62
CA LEU A 28 9.96 -7.19 -4.02
C LEU A 28 10.54 -5.84 -4.47
N GLN A 29 11.03 -5.02 -3.52
CA GLN A 29 11.50 -3.67 -3.79
C GLN A 29 12.95 -3.49 -3.36
N PHE A 30 13.75 -2.87 -4.23
CA PHE A 30 15.04 -2.31 -3.87
C PHE A 30 14.91 -0.80 -3.75
N THR A 31 15.04 -0.27 -2.53
CA THR A 31 14.91 1.15 -2.26
C THR A 31 16.24 1.73 -1.79
N ARG A 32 16.65 2.86 -2.36
CA ARG A 32 17.88 3.55 -1.99
C ARG A 32 17.80 4.02 -0.54
N SER A 33 18.79 3.67 0.29
CA SER A 33 18.78 4.03 1.71
C SER A 33 18.69 5.54 1.94
N SER A 34 19.37 6.35 1.12
CA SER A 34 19.31 7.81 1.23
C SER A 34 17.89 8.35 1.05
N TYR A 35 17.12 7.75 0.14
CA TYR A 35 15.73 8.11 -0.12
C TYR A 35 14.82 7.78 1.08
N ILE A 36 15.04 6.62 1.71
CA ILE A 36 14.34 6.22 2.94
C ILE A 36 14.58 7.24 4.06
N CYS A 37 15.83 7.65 4.26
CA CYS A 37 16.22 8.62 5.27
C CYS A 37 15.64 10.01 4.99
N GLU A 38 15.77 10.50 3.76
CA GLU A 38 15.28 11.81 3.33
C GLU A 38 13.76 11.97 3.53
N HIS A 39 13.00 10.92 3.22
CA HIS A 39 11.54 10.91 3.36
C HIS A 39 11.06 10.34 4.71
N ASN A 40 11.96 10.05 5.64
CA ASN A 40 11.67 9.50 6.97
C ASN A 40 10.71 8.29 6.93
N LEU A 41 10.92 7.37 5.97
CA LEU A 41 10.06 6.20 5.79
C LEU A 41 10.30 5.18 6.90
N ARG A 42 9.24 4.78 7.60
CA ARG A 42 9.31 3.84 8.74
C ARG A 42 8.09 2.92 8.78
N PHE A 43 8.28 1.71 9.27
CA PHE A 43 7.18 0.82 9.62
C PHE A 43 6.55 1.24 10.94
N GLN A 44 5.22 1.30 10.98
CA GLN A 44 4.48 1.58 12.21
C GLN A 44 4.44 0.30 13.06
N GLU A 45 4.87 0.37 14.31
CA GLU A 45 4.85 -0.77 15.23
C GLU A 45 3.41 -1.20 15.56
N GLY A 46 3.19 -2.48 15.84
CA GLY A 46 1.88 -3.01 16.26
C GLY A 46 0.78 -3.07 15.19
N LYS A 47 1.02 -2.57 13.96
CA LYS A 47 0.01 -2.52 12.89
C LYS A 47 0.11 -3.68 11.89
N SER A 48 -1.01 -4.03 11.27
CA SER A 48 -1.08 -4.85 10.05
C SER A 48 -1.00 -3.95 8.81
N HIS A 49 -0.93 -4.55 7.61
CA HIS A 49 -1.02 -3.84 6.32
C HIS A 49 0.01 -2.70 6.13
N LYS A 50 1.17 -2.84 6.77
CA LYS A 50 2.23 -1.81 6.77
C LYS A 50 2.85 -1.59 5.39
N ASP A 51 2.80 -2.62 4.56
CA ASP A 51 3.22 -2.64 3.16
C ASP A 51 2.43 -1.64 2.29
N ILE A 52 1.13 -1.46 2.58
CA ILE A 52 0.28 -0.46 1.91
C ILE A 52 0.83 0.94 2.20
N LEU A 53 0.96 1.30 3.48
CA LEU A 53 1.45 2.63 3.89
C LEU A 53 2.87 2.89 3.42
N TRP A 54 3.75 1.90 3.56
CA TRP A 54 5.11 1.98 3.04
C TRP A 54 5.13 2.35 1.56
N THR A 55 4.38 1.60 0.74
CA THR A 55 4.38 1.78 -0.71
C THR A 55 3.81 3.14 -1.12
N ILE A 56 2.75 3.59 -0.44
CA ILE A 56 2.14 4.90 -0.72
C ILE A 56 3.09 6.04 -0.34
N HIS A 57 3.71 5.99 0.84
CA HIS A 57 4.66 7.03 1.26
C HIS A 57 5.91 7.06 0.36
N LEU A 58 6.39 5.88 -0.04
CA LEU A 58 7.48 5.75 -1.01
C LEU A 58 7.12 6.46 -2.33
N ALA A 59 5.91 6.25 -2.84
CA ALA A 59 5.46 6.87 -4.09
C ALA A 59 5.15 8.37 -3.93
N ALA A 60 4.67 8.80 -2.76
CA ALA A 60 4.36 10.18 -2.46
C ALA A 60 5.61 11.07 -2.33
N GLY A 61 6.76 10.50 -1.96
CA GLY A 61 8.04 11.19 -2.06
C GLY A 61 8.47 11.48 -3.50
N ASN A 62 7.72 11.00 -4.50
CA ASN A 62 7.85 11.30 -5.93
C ASN A 62 9.23 11.02 -6.55
N GLY A 63 9.95 10.02 -6.02
CA GLY A 63 11.20 9.53 -6.59
C GLY A 63 11.00 8.76 -7.90
N ARG A 64 12.08 8.17 -8.42
CA ARG A 64 12.06 7.34 -9.64
C ARG A 64 11.81 5.87 -9.28
N PHE A 65 10.80 5.29 -9.93
CA PHE A 65 10.39 3.90 -9.81
C PHE A 65 10.70 3.19 -11.12
N TYR A 66 11.32 2.02 -11.03
CA TYR A 66 11.58 1.15 -12.17
C TYR A 66 11.03 -0.24 -11.89
N PHE A 67 10.35 -0.84 -12.87
CA PHE A 67 9.77 -2.18 -12.75
C PHE A 67 10.53 -3.12 -13.68
N ALA A 68 11.32 -4.03 -13.09
CA ALA A 68 11.99 -5.09 -13.84
C ALA A 68 10.97 -6.12 -14.33
N ASP A 69 11.14 -6.61 -15.56
CA ASP A 69 10.35 -7.70 -16.16
C ASP A 69 10.79 -9.09 -15.69
N ARG A 70 11.96 -9.19 -15.05
CA ARG A 70 12.53 -10.40 -14.50
C ARG A 70 11.83 -10.82 -13.20
N LYS A 71 11.42 -12.08 -13.13
CA LYS A 71 10.79 -12.69 -11.95
C LYS A 71 11.87 -13.31 -11.05
N ASP A 72 12.35 -12.53 -10.09
CA ASP A 72 13.44 -12.94 -9.18
C ASP A 72 12.97 -13.36 -7.78
N TYR A 73 11.69 -13.66 -7.61
CA TYR A 73 11.13 -14.05 -6.32
C TYR A 73 10.09 -15.16 -6.44
N THR A 74 10.00 -15.99 -5.42
CA THR A 74 9.00 -17.05 -5.29
C THR A 74 8.08 -16.77 -4.11
N TYR A 75 6.78 -16.77 -4.36
CA TYR A 75 5.78 -16.66 -3.31
C TYR A 75 5.61 -18.00 -2.58
N ILE A 76 5.63 -17.96 -1.25
CA ILE A 76 5.38 -19.12 -0.40
C ILE A 76 4.08 -18.88 0.36
N SER A 77 3.14 -19.82 0.24
CA SER A 77 1.94 -19.82 1.07
C SER A 77 2.25 -20.47 2.41
N ASN A 78 1.99 -19.76 3.51
CA ASN A 78 2.12 -20.31 4.85
C ASN A 78 0.72 -20.56 5.45
N PRO A 79 0.27 -21.81 5.59
CA PRO A 79 -1.03 -22.11 6.19
C PRO A 79 -1.12 -21.67 7.66
N THR A 80 0.01 -21.59 8.38
CA THR A 80 0.08 -21.14 9.79
C THR A 80 0.23 -19.62 9.94
N SER A 81 0.00 -18.86 8.88
CA SER A 81 0.07 -17.39 8.92
C SER A 81 -0.82 -16.81 10.02
N ILE A 82 -0.28 -15.86 10.78
CA ILE A 82 -1.04 -15.13 11.81
C ILE A 82 -2.29 -14.45 11.24
N THR A 83 -2.30 -14.14 9.93
CA THR A 83 -3.44 -13.52 9.25
C THR A 83 -4.65 -14.46 9.13
N HIS A 84 -4.47 -15.76 9.32
CA HIS A 84 -5.55 -16.75 9.36
C HIS A 84 -6.16 -16.89 10.77
N ARG A 85 -5.48 -16.39 11.82
CA ARG A 85 -5.99 -16.48 13.18
C ARG A 85 -7.18 -15.55 13.40
N GLN A 86 -8.16 -16.01 14.15
CA GLN A 86 -9.40 -15.27 14.41
C GLN A 86 -9.20 -14.08 15.35
N ASP A 87 -8.29 -14.21 16.30
CA ASP A 87 -7.88 -13.16 17.26
C ASP A 87 -7.07 -12.02 16.60
N TYR A 88 -6.56 -12.25 15.39
CA TYR A 88 -5.88 -11.23 14.60
C TYR A 88 -6.83 -10.34 13.78
N TYR A 89 -8.14 -10.52 13.91
CA TYR A 89 -9.14 -9.71 13.19
C TYR A 89 -9.09 -8.24 13.59
N ASP A 90 -9.12 -7.93 14.90
CA ASP A 90 -9.26 -6.55 15.39
C ASP A 90 -8.07 -5.69 14.98
N ILE A 91 -6.85 -6.25 15.03
CA ILE A 91 -5.62 -5.60 14.58
C ILE A 91 -5.72 -5.27 13.08
N ARG A 92 -6.19 -6.19 12.24
CA ARG A 92 -6.36 -5.94 10.80
C ARG A 92 -7.42 -4.87 10.52
N ALA A 93 -8.56 -4.96 11.20
CA ALA A 93 -9.65 -4.02 11.06
C ALA A 93 -9.22 -2.59 11.42
N ALA A 94 -8.60 -2.42 12.59
CA ALA A 94 -8.05 -1.13 13.02
C ALA A 94 -6.98 -0.62 12.04
N SER A 95 -6.10 -1.49 11.55
CA SER A 95 -5.05 -1.11 10.61
C SER A 95 -5.61 -0.62 9.27
N TYR A 96 -6.72 -1.16 8.78
CA TYR A 96 -7.39 -0.63 7.59
C TYR A 96 -7.92 0.79 7.80
N ILE A 97 -8.51 1.07 8.97
CA ILE A 97 -9.00 2.42 9.31
C ILE A 97 -7.82 3.41 9.29
N ASP A 98 -6.70 3.03 9.90
CA ASP A 98 -5.48 3.82 9.88
C ASP A 98 -4.94 4.04 8.46
N VAL A 99 -4.90 2.99 7.64
CA VAL A 99 -4.49 3.07 6.23
C VAL A 99 -5.34 4.10 5.50
N ILE A 100 -6.66 4.00 5.61
CA ILE A 100 -7.59 4.92 4.94
C ILE A 100 -7.38 6.35 5.43
N ALA A 101 -7.28 6.56 6.74
CA ALA A 101 -7.07 7.88 7.34
C ALA A 101 -5.76 8.53 6.86
N VAL A 102 -4.67 7.77 6.79
CA VAL A 102 -3.37 8.25 6.30
C VAL A 102 -3.44 8.61 4.82
N ILE A 103 -4.10 7.81 3.98
CA ILE A 103 -4.26 8.13 2.55
C ILE A 103 -5.06 9.42 2.36
N LEU A 104 -6.13 9.61 3.14
CA LEU A 104 -6.93 10.84 3.11
C LEU A 104 -6.09 12.04 3.54
N ALA A 105 -5.36 11.95 4.65
CA ALA A 105 -4.49 13.02 5.14
C ALA A 105 -3.40 13.37 4.11
N LEU A 106 -2.79 12.36 3.48
CA LEU A 106 -1.81 12.54 2.43
C LEU A 106 -2.40 13.25 1.20
N SER A 107 -3.66 12.96 0.85
CA SER A 107 -4.34 13.57 -0.30
C SER A 107 -4.62 15.05 -0.14
N GLU A 108 -4.64 15.57 1.10
CA GLU A 108 -4.85 16.98 1.40
C GLU A 108 -3.54 17.79 1.42
N GLN A 109 -2.38 17.14 1.32
CA GLN A 109 -1.10 17.84 1.24
C GLN A 109 -0.94 18.58 -0.08
N GLN A 110 -0.42 19.81 -0.03
CA GLN A 110 -0.23 20.67 -1.21
C GLN A 110 0.66 20.01 -2.28
N GLN A 111 1.70 19.28 -1.84
CA GLN A 111 2.62 18.54 -2.70
C GLN A 111 1.91 17.43 -3.50
N GLN A 112 0.80 16.92 -2.98
CA GLN A 112 0.02 15.83 -3.56
C GLN A 112 -1.16 16.34 -4.42
N ARG A 113 -1.25 17.64 -4.71
CA ARG A 113 -2.36 18.20 -5.51
C ARG A 113 -2.54 17.49 -6.86
N ALA A 114 -1.44 17.08 -7.51
CA ALA A 114 -1.46 16.37 -8.79
C ALA A 114 -1.91 14.90 -8.70
N THR A 115 -1.90 14.31 -7.51
CA THR A 115 -2.24 12.91 -7.20
C THR A 115 -3.45 12.78 -6.29
N ARG A 116 -4.00 13.88 -5.76
CA ARG A 116 -5.13 13.91 -4.80
C ARG A 116 -6.28 12.99 -5.21
N ARG A 117 -6.79 13.13 -6.43
CA ARG A 117 -7.90 12.28 -6.93
C ARG A 117 -7.53 10.80 -6.97
N ALA A 118 -6.27 10.48 -7.27
CA ALA A 118 -5.79 9.11 -7.30
C ALA A 118 -5.66 8.52 -5.89
N LEU A 119 -5.15 9.31 -4.93
CA LEU A 119 -5.08 8.94 -3.51
C LEU A 119 -6.48 8.72 -2.92
N LEU A 120 -7.44 9.60 -3.18
CA LEU A 120 -8.83 9.42 -2.74
C LEU A 120 -9.47 8.14 -3.30
N ARG A 121 -9.16 7.78 -4.55
CA ARG A 121 -9.60 6.51 -5.13
C ARG A 121 -8.93 5.31 -4.48
N HIS A 122 -7.67 5.44 -4.08
CA HIS A 122 -7.00 4.40 -3.31
C HIS A 122 -7.67 4.19 -1.96
N ALA A 123 -7.97 5.27 -1.23
CA ALA A 123 -8.69 5.19 0.05
C ALA A 123 -10.02 4.43 -0.11
N LEU A 124 -10.76 4.65 -1.20
CA LEU A 124 -11.98 3.90 -1.50
C LEU A 124 -11.74 2.40 -1.75
N VAL A 125 -10.63 2.03 -2.40
CA VAL A 125 -10.23 0.63 -2.60
C VAL A 125 -9.95 -0.02 -1.25
N GLU A 126 -9.19 0.65 -0.37
CA GLU A 126 -8.91 0.13 0.98
C GLU A 126 -10.17 0.02 1.84
N SER A 127 -11.10 0.98 1.73
CA SER A 127 -12.42 0.89 2.35
C SER A 127 -13.22 -0.33 1.88
N ARG A 128 -13.10 -0.71 0.60
CA ARG A 128 -13.73 -1.94 0.08
C ARG A 128 -13.07 -3.20 0.66
N HIS A 129 -11.75 -3.22 0.82
CA HIS A 129 -11.06 -4.33 1.46
C HIS A 129 -11.47 -4.49 2.93
N PHE A 130 -11.55 -3.37 3.67
CA PHE A 130 -12.08 -3.33 5.02
C PHE A 130 -13.52 -3.86 5.10
N LEU A 131 -14.42 -3.39 4.24
CA LEU A 131 -15.79 -3.89 4.18
C LEU A 131 -15.85 -5.40 3.92
N GLY A 132 -14.99 -5.91 3.04
CA GLY A 132 -14.88 -7.35 2.78
C GLY A 132 -14.42 -8.14 4.01
N LEU A 133 -13.45 -7.60 4.76
CA LEU A 133 -13.00 -8.17 6.04
C LEU A 133 -14.14 -8.18 7.07
N TYR A 134 -14.85 -7.07 7.22
CA TYR A 134 -15.98 -6.93 8.14
C TYR A 134 -17.12 -7.91 7.82
N ARG A 135 -17.54 -8.00 6.56
CA ARG A 135 -18.60 -8.93 6.13
C ARG A 135 -18.28 -10.37 6.49
N ARG A 136 -17.04 -10.83 6.26
CA ARG A 136 -16.62 -12.19 6.63
C ARG A 136 -16.70 -12.45 8.13
N LYS A 137 -16.42 -11.44 8.98
CA LYS A 137 -16.54 -11.58 10.43
C LYS A 137 -17.99 -11.71 10.88
N VAL A 138 -18.92 -11.00 10.22
CA VAL A 138 -20.36 -11.07 10.51
C VAL A 138 -20.99 -12.35 9.97
N SER A 139 -20.61 -12.80 8.77
CA SER A 139 -21.14 -14.02 8.14
C SER A 139 -20.59 -15.33 8.72
N ASN A 140 -19.47 -15.28 9.46
CA ASN A 140 -18.93 -16.44 10.21
C ASN A 140 -19.46 -16.49 11.65
N ARG A 141 -20.57 -15.80 11.94
CA ARG A 141 -21.42 -16.00 13.12
C ARG A 141 -22.70 -16.70 12.68
#